data_AF-A0A6C8H966-F1
#
_entry.id   AF-A0A6C8H966-F1
#
_cell.length_a   1.000
_cell.length_b   1.000
_cell.length_c   1.000
_cell.angle_alpha   90.00
_cell.angle_beta   90.00
_cell.angle_gamma   90.00
#
_symmetry.space_group_name_H-M   'P 1'
#
loop_
_entity.id
_entity.type
_entity.pdbx_description
1 polymer ?
#
loop_
_entity_poly.entity_id
_entity_poly.type
_entity_poly.pdbx_seq_one_letter_code
_entity_poly.pdbx_strand_id
1 'polypeptide(L)'
;MLKLIDITWLYHHLPMRFTLAVERGEQVAIRSAGSAGAGGQRQRVALARCLVREQPVLLLDEPFSALDPALRQEMLTLVSDICRERQLTLLMVSHSVEDAARIAPRSIVVADGRIAWQGKTDELLSGQASASALLGIKSHIL
;
A
#
# COMPACT_ATOMS: atom_id res chain seq x y z
N MET A 1 15.39 -12.76 -1.87
CA MET A 1 14.46 -12.35 -0.79
C MET A 1 15.03 -11.11 -0.10
N LEU A 2 14.31 -9.99 -0.14
CA LEU A 2 14.60 -8.74 0.56
C LEU A 2 13.88 -8.78 1.92
N LYS A 3 14.63 -8.75 3.03
CA LYS A 3 14.06 -8.63 4.36
C LYS A 3 14.13 -7.18 4.79
N LEU A 4 12.97 -6.56 5.02
CA LEU A 4 12.89 -5.25 5.63
C LEU A 4 12.71 -5.45 7.14
N ILE A 5 13.76 -5.10 7.89
CA ILE A 5 13.88 -5.35 9.32
C ILE A 5 13.70 -3.99 10.03
N ASP A 6 12.93 -3.99 11.12
CA ASP A 6 12.68 -2.79 11.95
C ASP A 6 12.10 -1.58 11.19
N ILE A 7 11.20 -1.83 10.23
CA ILE A 7 10.43 -0.72 9.63
C ILE A 7 9.65 -0.04 10.77
N THR A 8 10.01 1.21 11.04
CA THR A 8 9.29 2.07 11.98
C THR A 8 8.40 3.01 11.17
N TRP A 9 7.09 2.85 11.30
CA TRP A 9 6.08 3.69 10.65
C TRP A 9 5.40 4.58 11.70
N LEU A 10 5.16 5.85 11.38
CA LEU A 10 4.41 6.76 12.25
C LEU A 10 2.96 6.85 11.78
N TYR A 11 2.05 6.26 12.53
CA TYR A 11 0.61 6.33 12.26
C TYR A 11 -0.09 7.09 13.38
N HIS A 12 -0.80 8.19 13.07
CA HIS A 12 -1.42 9.07 14.06
C HIS A 12 -0.44 9.48 15.19
N HIS A 13 0.84 9.72 14.84
CA HIS A 13 1.93 10.04 15.76
C HIS A 13 2.38 8.90 16.71
N LEU A 14 1.88 7.68 16.52
CA LEU A 14 2.32 6.49 17.25
C LEU A 14 3.32 5.67 16.40
N PRO A 15 4.50 5.33 16.94
CA PRO A 15 5.46 4.48 16.24
C PRO A 15 4.97 3.04 16.23
N MET A 16 4.79 2.47 15.04
CA MET A 16 4.55 1.05 14.81
C MET A 16 5.82 0.41 14.28
N ARG A 17 6.18 -0.77 14.80
CA ARG A 17 7.31 -1.57 14.31
C ARG A 17 6.83 -2.94 13.87
N PHE A 18 7.20 -3.32 12.66
CA PHE A 18 6.95 -4.65 12.13
C PHE A 18 8.10 -5.08 11.21
N THR A 19 8.25 -6.40 11.08
CA THR A 19 9.19 -7.01 10.15
C THR A 19 8.38 -7.69 9.05
N LEU A 20 8.79 -7.49 7.80
CA LEU A 20 8.20 -8.18 6.66
C LEU A 20 9.27 -8.63 5.66
N ALA A 21 9.01 -9.77 5.02
CA ALA A 21 9.83 -10.29 3.93
C ALA A 21 9.11 -10.08 2.60
N VAL A 22 9.84 -9.48 1.66
CA VAL A 22 9.40 -9.23 0.28
C VAL A 22 10.38 -9.81 -0.71
N GLU A 23 9.88 -10.29 -1.84
CA GLU A 23 10.71 -10.67 -2.97
C GLU A 23 11.05 -9.47 -3.85
N ARG A 24 12.13 -9.57 -4.61
CA ARG A 24 12.51 -8.50 -5.54
C ARG A 24 11.44 -8.40 -6.63
N GLY A 25 10.89 -7.21 -6.82
CA GLY A 25 9.80 -6.96 -7.78
C GLY A 25 8.40 -7.18 -7.19
N GLU A 26 8.28 -7.51 -5.90
CA GLU A 26 6.99 -7.68 -5.24
C GLU A 26 6.34 -6.32 -4.95
N GLN A 27 5.03 -6.22 -5.17
CA GLN A 27 4.24 -5.03 -4.88
C GLN A 27 3.30 -5.34 -3.69
N VAL A 28 3.50 -4.64 -2.57
CA VAL A 28 2.82 -4.89 -1.29
C VAL A 28 2.16 -3.61 -0.81
N ALA A 29 0.89 -3.70 -0.43
CA ALA A 29 0.18 -2.62 0.25
C ALA A 29 0.07 -2.92 1.76
N ILE A 30 0.38 -1.95 2.64
CA ILE A 30 0.06 -2.01 4.07
C ILE A 30 -1.13 -1.09 4.32
N ARG A 31 -2.15 -1.62 4.98
CA ARG A 31 -3.41 -0.94 5.22
C ARG A 31 -3.58 -0.63 6.70
N SER A 32 -4.02 0.59 6.98
CA SER A 32 -4.33 1.08 8.33
C SER A 32 -5.77 1.57 8.41
N ALA A 33 -6.40 1.41 9.57
CA ALA A 33 -7.79 1.78 9.81
C ALA A 33 -7.90 3.22 10.34
N GLY A 34 -7.94 4.22 9.47
CA GLY A 34 -8.25 5.62 9.85
C GLY A 34 -8.21 6.63 8.69
N SER A 35 -8.56 7.88 8.98
CA SER A 35 -8.92 8.93 8.00
C SER A 35 -7.76 9.83 7.56
N ALA A 36 -7.72 10.18 6.26
CA ALA A 36 -6.62 10.95 5.64
C ALA A 36 -6.97 12.42 5.31
N GLY A 37 -5.94 13.29 5.29
CA GLY A 37 -5.99 14.73 4.96
C GLY A 37 -5.11 15.15 3.76
N ALA A 38 -5.38 16.32 3.16
CA ALA A 38 -5.03 16.70 1.78
C ALA A 38 -3.67 17.41 1.52
N GLY A 39 -3.01 17.10 0.38
CA GLY A 39 -1.78 17.72 -0.17
C GLY A 39 -1.32 17.30 -1.61
N GLY A 40 -2.21 17.09 -2.59
CA GLY A 40 -1.94 16.32 -3.83
C GLY A 40 -0.84 16.79 -4.81
N GLN A 41 -0.54 18.08 -4.89
CA GLN A 41 0.56 18.57 -5.75
C GLN A 41 1.95 18.23 -5.18
N ARG A 42 2.09 18.29 -3.85
CA ARG A 42 3.35 17.95 -3.15
C ARG A 42 3.65 16.46 -3.23
N GLN A 43 2.61 15.61 -3.23
CA GLN A 43 2.73 14.17 -3.42
C GLN A 43 3.30 13.80 -4.78
N ARG A 44 2.87 14.45 -5.87
CA ARG A 44 3.39 14.19 -7.22
C ARG A 44 4.88 14.48 -7.36
N VAL A 45 5.33 15.62 -6.84
CA VAL A 45 6.76 15.98 -6.87
C VAL A 45 7.59 15.00 -6.03
N ALA A 46 7.07 14.55 -4.88
CA ALA A 46 7.73 13.54 -4.06
C ALA A 46 7.84 12.19 -4.79
N LEU A 47 6.76 11.74 -5.42
CA LEU A 47 6.74 10.49 -6.19
C LEU A 47 7.72 10.53 -7.38
N ALA A 48 7.68 11.61 -8.17
CA ALA A 48 8.60 11.78 -9.30
C ALA A 48 10.08 11.75 -8.84
N ARG A 49 10.41 12.39 -7.72
CA ARG A 49 11.77 12.35 -7.14
C ARG A 49 12.20 10.94 -6.74
N CYS A 50 11.28 10.11 -6.24
CA CYS A 50 11.57 8.72 -5.92
C CYS A 50 11.83 7.89 -7.19
N LEU A 51 11.03 8.09 -8.25
CA LEU A 51 11.12 7.33 -9.50
C LEU A 51 12.38 7.67 -10.34
N VAL A 52 12.91 8.89 -10.20
CA VAL A 52 14.17 9.30 -10.84
C VAL A 52 15.38 8.58 -10.24
N ARG A 53 15.29 8.11 -8.99
CA ARG A 53 16.36 7.34 -8.35
C ARG A 53 16.28 5.87 -8.76
N GLU A 54 17.40 5.30 -9.19
CA GLU A 54 17.52 3.87 -9.50
C GLU A 54 17.62 3.01 -8.23
N GLN A 55 16.65 3.13 -7.32
CA GLN A 55 16.58 2.26 -6.15
C GLN A 55 15.71 1.03 -6.44
N PRO A 56 16.11 -0.17 -6.00
CA PRO A 56 15.37 -1.41 -6.27
C PRO A 56 14.05 -1.52 -5.48
N VAL A 57 13.78 -0.59 -4.56
CA VAL A 57 12.62 -0.57 -3.68
C VAL A 57 12.04 0.85 -3.63
N LEU A 58 10.73 0.95 -3.79
CA LEU A 58 9.94 2.16 -3.68
C LEU A 58 9.04 2.07 -2.44
N LEU A 59 9.20 2.99 -1.49
CA LEU A 59 8.39 3.08 -0.28
C LEU A 59 7.49 4.32 -0.38
N LEU A 60 6.16 4.14 -0.34
CA LEU A 60 5.19 5.22 -0.48
C LEU A 60 4.23 5.24 0.70
N ASP A 61 4.09 6.40 1.35
CA ASP A 61 3.11 6.63 2.42
C ASP A 61 1.95 7.48 1.90
N GLU A 62 0.76 6.89 1.79
CA GLU A 62 -0.48 7.53 1.35
C GLU A 62 -0.31 8.41 0.10
N PRO A 63 0.36 7.94 -0.97
CA PRO A 63 0.87 8.78 -2.05
C PRO A 63 -0.23 9.45 -2.89
N PHE A 64 -1.46 8.94 -2.85
CA PHE A 64 -2.57 9.39 -3.69
C PHE A 64 -3.79 9.89 -2.90
N SER A 65 -3.68 9.98 -1.58
CA SER A 65 -4.78 10.36 -0.68
C SER A 65 -5.39 11.72 -1.01
N ALA A 66 -4.61 12.63 -1.59
CA ALA A 66 -5.04 13.99 -1.88
C ALA A 66 -5.24 14.32 -3.36
N LEU A 67 -5.26 13.30 -4.21
CA LEU A 67 -5.59 13.43 -5.62
C LEU A 67 -7.10 13.26 -5.82
N ASP A 68 -7.64 13.90 -6.86
CA ASP A 68 -8.98 13.61 -7.33
C ASP A 68 -9.05 12.16 -7.89
N PRO A 69 -10.25 11.55 -7.99
CA PRO A 69 -10.38 10.14 -8.37
C PRO A 69 -9.80 9.79 -9.74
N ALA A 70 -9.93 10.67 -10.74
CA ALA A 70 -9.44 10.41 -12.09
C ALA A 70 -7.90 10.42 -12.12
N LEU A 71 -7.30 11.43 -11.52
CA LEU A 71 -5.84 11.54 -11.44
C LEU A 71 -5.22 10.46 -10.54
N ARG A 72 -5.89 10.06 -9.46
CA ARG A 72 -5.49 8.91 -8.63
C ARG A 72 -5.38 7.65 -9.48
N GLN A 73 -6.36 7.40 -10.33
CA GLN A 73 -6.37 6.22 -11.20
C GLN A 73 -5.21 6.22 -12.19
N GLU A 74 -4.98 7.37 -12.83
CA GLU A 74 -3.87 7.54 -13.77
C GLU A 74 -2.51 7.29 -13.08
N MET A 75 -2.32 7.86 -11.88
CA MET A 75 -1.09 7.70 -11.10
C MET A 75 -0.86 6.26 -10.65
N LEU A 76 -1.92 5.56 -10.21
CA LEU A 76 -1.83 4.13 -9.88
C LEU A 76 -1.36 3.30 -11.06
N THR A 77 -1.96 3.51 -12.24
CA THR A 77 -1.56 2.81 -13.47
C THR A 77 -0.10 3.11 -13.81
N LEU A 78 0.30 4.39 -13.80
CA LEU A 78 1.67 4.81 -14.09
C LEU A 78 2.69 4.16 -13.15
N VAL A 79 2.45 4.17 -11.84
CA VAL A 79 3.36 3.56 -10.87
C VAL A 79 3.43 2.04 -11.05
N SER A 80 2.29 1.39 -11.34
CA SER A 80 2.24 -0.04 -11.62
C SER A 80 3.10 -0.41 -12.84
N ASP A 81 2.94 0.33 -13.93
CA ASP A 81 3.69 0.13 -15.17
C ASP A 81 5.20 0.32 -14.95
N ILE A 82 5.60 1.39 -14.26
CA ILE A 82 7.02 1.63 -13.94
C ILE A 82 7.59 0.51 -13.07
N CYS A 83 6.86 0.05 -12.06
CA CYS A 83 7.32 -1.05 -11.21
C CYS A 83 7.49 -2.35 -12.00
N ARG A 84 6.59 -2.63 -12.95
CA ARG A 84 6.68 -3.80 -13.84
C ARG A 84 7.87 -3.68 -14.80
N GLU A 85 8.00 -2.55 -15.50
CA GLU A 85 9.05 -2.32 -16.49
C GLU A 85 10.45 -2.35 -15.88
N ARG A 86 10.61 -1.76 -14.69
CA ARG A 86 11.91 -1.65 -14.01
C ARG A 86 12.15 -2.71 -12.95
N GLN A 87 11.23 -3.66 -12.79
CA GLN A 87 11.27 -4.71 -11.76
C GLN A 87 11.51 -4.14 -10.34
N LEU A 88 10.80 -3.04 -10.01
CA LEU A 88 10.90 -2.41 -8.69
C LEU A 88 10.03 -3.15 -7.69
N THR A 89 10.54 -3.25 -6.46
CA THR A 89 9.74 -3.70 -5.32
C THR A 89 8.96 -2.50 -4.77
N LEU A 90 7.64 -2.59 -4.64
CA LEU A 90 6.81 -1.51 -4.11
C LEU A 90 6.30 -1.88 -2.72
N LEU A 91 6.49 -1.00 -1.74
CA LEU A 91 5.75 -1.01 -0.48
C LEU A 91 4.93 0.28 -0.38
N MET A 92 3.62 0.16 -0.51
CA MET A 92 2.70 1.30 -0.46
C MET A 92 1.84 1.23 0.79
N VAL A 93 1.56 2.38 1.41
CA VAL A 93 0.56 2.47 2.48
C VAL A 93 -0.63 3.24 2.03
N SER A 94 -1.79 2.64 2.26
CA SER A 94 -3.05 3.19 1.81
C SER A 94 -4.20 2.74 2.71
N HIS A 95 -5.04 3.70 3.08
CA HIS A 95 -6.36 3.47 3.63
C HIS A 95 -7.37 3.03 2.56
N SER A 96 -7.09 3.26 1.27
CA SER A 96 -7.95 2.85 0.16
C SER A 96 -7.78 1.36 -0.18
N VAL A 97 -8.88 0.62 -0.10
CA VAL A 97 -8.96 -0.77 -0.56
C VAL A 97 -8.75 -0.84 -2.08
N GLU A 98 -9.31 0.13 -2.80
CA GLU A 98 -9.32 0.20 -4.27
C GLU A 98 -7.90 0.42 -4.82
N ASP A 99 -7.09 1.22 -4.14
CA ASP A 99 -5.70 1.46 -4.52
C ASP A 99 -4.90 0.16 -4.41
N ALA A 100 -5.04 -0.55 -3.28
CA ALA A 100 -4.39 -1.83 -3.05
C ALA A 100 -4.81 -2.88 -4.08
N ALA A 101 -6.11 -2.96 -4.40
CA ALA A 101 -6.65 -3.87 -5.41
C ALA A 101 -6.04 -3.66 -6.81
N ARG A 102 -5.62 -2.43 -7.13
CA ARG A 102 -5.12 -2.07 -8.46
C ARG A 102 -3.62 -2.26 -8.63
N ILE A 103 -2.84 -2.13 -7.56
CA ILE A 103 -1.38 -2.08 -7.64
C ILE A 103 -0.67 -3.10 -6.76
N ALA A 104 -1.35 -3.81 -5.87
CA ALA A 104 -0.70 -4.72 -4.95
C ALA A 104 -1.36 -6.09 -4.99
N PRO A 105 -0.70 -7.12 -5.57
CA PRO A 105 -1.17 -8.50 -5.50
C PRO A 105 -1.21 -9.06 -4.07
N ARG A 106 -0.41 -8.49 -3.16
CA ARG A 106 -0.33 -8.87 -1.75
C ARG A 106 -0.64 -7.67 -0.86
N SER A 107 -1.39 -7.92 0.20
CA SER A 107 -1.77 -6.92 1.19
C SER A 107 -1.40 -7.38 2.61
N ILE A 108 -1.10 -6.41 3.46
CA ILE A 108 -0.91 -6.58 4.91
C ILE A 108 -1.88 -5.63 5.60
N VAL A 109 -2.70 -6.15 6.51
CA VAL A 109 -3.58 -5.34 7.35
C VAL A 109 -2.95 -5.18 8.72
N VAL A 110 -2.79 -3.93 9.13
CA VAL A 110 -2.29 -3.57 10.45
C VAL A 110 -3.46 -3.01 11.28
N ALA A 111 -3.65 -3.57 12.47
CA ALA A 111 -4.63 -3.10 13.45
C ALA A 111 -4.00 -3.14 14.84
N ASP A 112 -4.27 -2.12 15.66
CA ASP A 112 -3.76 -2.01 17.03
C ASP A 112 -2.23 -2.20 17.14
N GLY A 113 -1.50 -1.66 16.17
CA GLY A 113 -0.04 -1.74 16.10
C GLY A 113 0.51 -3.13 15.78
N ARG A 114 -0.33 -4.07 15.31
CA ARG A 114 0.06 -5.45 14.98
C ARG A 114 -0.40 -5.83 13.58
N ILE A 115 0.31 -6.78 12.97
CA ILE A 115 -0.15 -7.41 11.73
C ILE A 115 -1.38 -8.26 12.09
N ALA A 116 -2.56 -7.78 11.72
CA ALA A 116 -3.82 -8.48 11.91
C ALA A 116 -4.02 -9.56 10.83
N TRP A 117 -3.50 -9.33 9.63
CA TRP A 117 -3.57 -10.26 8.51
C TRP A 117 -2.55 -9.95 7.42
N GLN A 118 -2.14 -10.96 6.67
CA GLN A 118 -1.35 -10.82 5.45
C GLN A 118 -1.71 -11.91 4.44
N GLY A 119 -1.76 -11.58 3.16
CA GLY A 119 -2.13 -12.55 2.12
C GLY A 119 -2.37 -11.90 0.76
N LYS A 120 -2.99 -12.63 -0.17
CA LYS A 120 -3.33 -12.08 -1.50
C LYS A 120 -4.42 -11.04 -1.36
N THR A 121 -4.28 -9.92 -2.06
CA THR A 121 -5.28 -8.85 -2.01
C THR A 121 -6.66 -9.36 -2.41
N ASP A 122 -6.77 -10.24 -3.41
CA ASP A 122 -8.05 -10.83 -3.83
C ASP A 122 -8.75 -11.63 -2.71
N GLU A 123 -8.00 -12.31 -1.85
CA GLU A 123 -8.55 -13.02 -0.67
C GLU A 123 -9.08 -12.04 0.38
N LEU A 124 -8.45 -10.88 0.51
CA LEU A 124 -8.92 -9.81 1.39
C LEU A 124 -10.23 -9.20 0.86
N LEU A 125 -10.31 -9.02 -0.45
CA LEU A 125 -11.45 -8.42 -1.16
C LEU A 125 -12.65 -9.36 -1.26
N SER A 126 -12.44 -10.68 -1.25
CA SER A 126 -13.54 -11.66 -1.28
C SER A 126 -14.44 -11.59 -0.04
N GLY A 127 -14.00 -10.89 1.02
CA GLY A 127 -14.71 -10.80 2.29
C GLY A 127 -14.53 -12.03 3.18
N GLN A 128 -13.71 -13.00 2.76
CA GLN A 128 -13.47 -14.26 3.48
C GLN A 128 -12.27 -14.19 4.42
N ALA A 129 -11.41 -13.18 4.29
CA ALA A 129 -10.26 -13.02 5.16
C ALA A 129 -10.68 -12.56 6.57
N SER A 130 -9.95 -13.00 7.59
CA SER A 130 -10.19 -12.61 8.99
C SER A 130 -10.18 -11.09 9.20
N ALA A 131 -9.42 -10.36 8.39
CA ALA A 131 -9.33 -8.90 8.44
C ALA A 131 -10.29 -8.17 7.50
N SER A 132 -11.06 -8.86 6.65
CA SER A 132 -12.01 -8.18 5.73
C SER A 132 -13.03 -7.33 6.50
N ALA A 133 -13.53 -7.83 7.63
CA ALA A 133 -14.44 -7.10 8.50
C ALA A 133 -13.83 -5.83 9.12
N LEU A 134 -12.53 -5.85 9.44
CA LEU A 134 -11.81 -4.67 9.98
C LEU A 134 -11.74 -3.52 8.96
N LEU A 135 -11.95 -3.85 7.68
CA LEU A 135 -11.85 -2.93 6.56
C LEU A 135 -13.23 -2.56 6.00
N GLY A 136 -14.31 -3.02 6.64
CA GLY A 136 -15.67 -2.81 6.18
C GLY A 136 -16.05 -3.60 4.92
N ILE A 137 -15.21 -4.57 4.50
CA ILE A 137 -15.47 -5.42 3.34
C ILE A 137 -16.45 -6.52 3.76
N LYS A 138 -17.64 -6.54 3.16
CA LYS A 138 -18.66 -7.57 3.41
C LYS A 138 -18.43 -8.76 2.48
N SER A 139 -18.62 -9.97 3.00
CA SER A 139 -18.64 -11.18 2.17
C SER A 139 -19.86 -11.11 1.24
N HIS A 140 -19.63 -11.05 -0.07
CA HIS A 140 -20.68 -11.32 -1.05
C HIS A 140 -20.92 -12.82 -1.08
N ILE A 141 -21.69 -13.32 -0.12
CA ILE A 141 -22.33 -14.63 -0.26
C ILE A 141 -23.50 -14.39 -1.20
N LEU A 142 -23.46 -15.06 -2.37
CA LEU A 142 -24.51 -15.08 -3.40
C LEU A 142 -25.89 -15.40 -2.80
#